data_AF-A0A7V2ADV7-F1
#
_entry.id   AF-A0A7V2ADV7-F1
#
_cell.length_a   1.000
_cell.length_b   1.000
_cell.length_c   1.000
_cell.angle_alpha   90.00
_cell.angle_beta   90.00
_cell.angle_gamma   90.00
#
_symmetry.space_group_name_H-M   'P 1'
#
loop_
_entity.id
_entity.type
_entity.pdbx_description
1 polymer ?
#
loop_
_entity_poly.entity_id
_entity_poly.type
_entity_poly.pdbx_seq_one_letter_code
_entity_poly.pdbx_strand_id
1 'polypeptide(L)'
;ERREELTTEGGLDVAGQIERIHAACDRLGDAGVRVSLFVDPDPRQIDAAVACEAPVIEIHTGHYADAEGDAAVQEHLDLIRRCARDAADVGLAVNAGHGLHYHNVSAIAAIDEIEELNIGHAIIAQSVFTGLPAAVREMKTLMHAARSA
;
A
#
# COMPACT_ATOMS: atom_id res chain seq x y z
N GLU A 1 2.56 5.17 16.73
CA GLU A 1 3.27 3.88 16.59
C GLU A 1 3.84 3.45 17.92
N ARG A 2 3.45 2.26 18.39
CA ARG A 2 4.18 1.52 19.44
C ARG A 2 4.83 0.30 18.81
N ARG A 3 5.98 -0.13 19.32
CA ARG A 3 6.70 -1.34 18.83
C ARG A 3 5.85 -2.62 18.85
N GLU A 4 4.84 -2.69 19.71
CA GLU A 4 3.93 -3.83 19.86
C GLU A 4 2.85 -3.90 18.76
N GLU A 5 2.72 -2.84 17.96
CA GLU A 5 1.71 -2.73 16.88
C GLU A 5 2.30 -3.03 15.50
N LEU A 6 3.63 -3.14 15.43
CA LEU A 6 4.41 -3.31 14.22
C LEU A 6 4.87 -4.77 14.11
N THR A 7 4.86 -5.32 12.90
CA THR A 7 5.63 -6.53 12.57
C THR A 7 7.11 -6.19 12.50
N THR A 8 7.71 -5.79 13.63
CA THR A 8 9.11 -5.36 13.80
C THR A 8 9.58 -4.14 12.97
N GLU A 9 9.24 -3.99 11.69
CA GLU A 9 9.38 -2.79 10.82
C GLU A 9 8.35 -2.78 9.65
N GLY A 10 7.33 -3.65 9.66
CA GLY A 10 6.33 -3.80 8.58
C GLY A 10 4.93 -3.28 8.92
N GLY A 11 3.92 -3.76 8.20
CA GLY A 11 2.51 -3.36 8.34
C GLY A 11 1.92 -3.61 9.73
N LEU A 12 0.72 -3.07 9.96
CA LEU A 12 -0.06 -3.26 11.18
C LEU A 12 -0.44 -4.73 11.35
N ASP A 13 -0.22 -5.30 12.54
CA ASP A 13 -0.73 -6.63 12.88
C ASP A 13 -2.23 -6.56 13.24
N VAL A 14 -3.08 -6.56 12.21
CA VAL A 14 -4.54 -6.53 12.34
C VAL A 14 -5.06 -7.87 12.87
N ALA A 15 -4.54 -8.98 12.36
CA ALA A 15 -4.93 -10.33 12.77
C ALA A 15 -4.74 -10.57 14.27
N GLY A 16 -3.67 -10.04 14.88
CA GLY A 16 -3.44 -10.11 16.32
C GLY A 16 -4.30 -9.17 17.17
N GLN A 17 -5.02 -8.21 16.56
CA GLN A 17 -5.63 -7.07 17.26
C GLN A 17 -7.04 -6.71 16.77
N ILE A 18 -7.77 -7.67 16.19
CA ILE A 18 -9.07 -7.46 15.52
C ILE A 18 -10.02 -6.59 16.33
N GLU A 19 -10.31 -6.93 17.60
CA GLU A 19 -11.26 -6.16 18.43
C GLU A 19 -10.86 -4.68 18.56
N ARG A 20 -9.56 -4.41 18.73
CA ARG A 20 -9.03 -3.06 18.90
C ARG A 20 -9.10 -2.27 17.60
N ILE A 21 -8.79 -2.92 16.47
CA ILE A 21 -8.79 -2.28 15.15
C ILE A 21 -10.22 -2.06 14.65
N HIS A 22 -11.12 -3.03 14.81
CA HIS A 22 -12.55 -2.87 14.53
C HIS A 22 -13.13 -1.66 15.28
N ALA A 23 -12.90 -1.56 16.60
CA ALA A 23 -13.38 -0.43 17.38
C ALA A 23 -12.80 0.93 16.91
N ALA A 24 -11.60 0.93 16.34
CA ALA A 24 -11.02 2.12 15.74
C ALA A 24 -11.65 2.45 14.37
N CYS A 25 -11.89 1.43 13.53
CA CYS A 25 -12.60 1.54 12.27
C CYS A 25 -14.01 2.11 12.49
N ASP A 26 -14.79 1.53 13.42
CA ASP A 26 -16.15 1.99 13.76
C ASP A 26 -16.15 3.46 14.16
N ARG A 27 -15.32 3.83 15.13
CA ARG A 27 -15.30 5.20 15.66
C ARG A 27 -14.93 6.24 14.61
N LEU A 28 -14.02 5.90 13.69
CA LEU A 28 -13.65 6.77 12.58
C LEU A 28 -14.73 6.79 11.50
N GLY A 29 -15.36 5.64 11.22
CA GLY A 29 -16.48 5.49 10.31
C GLY A 29 -17.71 6.29 10.75
N ASP A 30 -18.05 6.27 12.04
CA ASP A 30 -19.12 7.08 12.66
C ASP A 30 -18.88 8.60 12.48
N ALA A 31 -17.62 9.00 12.35
CA ALA A 31 -17.21 10.37 12.06
C ALA A 31 -17.16 10.69 10.56
N GLY A 32 -17.52 9.73 9.69
CA GLY A 32 -17.49 9.88 8.23
C GLY A 32 -16.09 9.74 7.61
N VAL A 33 -15.12 9.16 8.32
CA VAL A 33 -13.76 8.94 7.82
C VAL A 33 -13.68 7.58 7.12
N ARG A 34 -13.23 7.58 5.86
CA ARG A 34 -12.91 6.33 5.13
C ARG A 34 -11.56 5.80 5.61
N VAL A 35 -11.57 4.73 6.40
CA VAL A 35 -10.37 4.16 7.02
C VAL A 35 -9.62 3.26 6.04
N SER A 36 -8.29 3.36 6.04
CA SER A 36 -7.39 2.42 5.37
C SER A 36 -6.48 1.75 6.39
N LEU A 37 -6.31 0.43 6.30
CA LEU A 37 -5.39 -0.33 7.13
C LEU A 37 -4.10 -0.62 6.36
N PHE A 38 -2.97 -0.12 6.87
CA PHE A 38 -1.65 -0.38 6.30
C PHE A 38 -1.15 -1.76 6.73
N VAL A 39 -1.02 -2.71 5.80
CA VAL A 39 -0.75 -4.13 6.09
C VAL A 39 0.33 -4.72 5.19
N ASP A 40 1.05 -5.72 5.69
CA ASP A 40 1.93 -6.54 4.86
C ASP A 40 1.12 -7.33 3.81
N PRO A 41 1.71 -7.71 2.67
CA PRO A 41 1.03 -8.53 1.68
C PRO A 41 0.90 -9.99 2.14
N ASP A 42 0.04 -10.21 3.13
CA ASP A 42 -0.27 -11.49 3.80
C ASP A 42 -1.79 -11.72 3.80
N PRO A 43 -2.28 -12.85 3.26
CA PRO A 43 -3.72 -13.18 3.26
C PRO A 43 -4.38 -13.09 4.64
N ARG A 44 -3.66 -13.41 5.71
CA ARG A 44 -4.19 -13.32 7.08
C ARG A 44 -4.55 -11.89 7.49
N GLN A 45 -3.79 -10.91 6.98
CA GLN A 45 -4.07 -9.51 7.24
C GLN A 45 -5.25 -8.99 6.41
N ILE A 46 -5.47 -9.55 5.21
CA ILE A 46 -6.66 -9.25 4.38
C ILE A 46 -7.92 -9.74 5.08
N ASP A 47 -7.95 -11.01 5.50
CA ASP A 47 -9.09 -11.59 6.23
C ASP A 47 -9.40 -10.80 7.50
N ALA A 48 -8.35 -10.38 8.22
CA ALA A 48 -8.48 -9.57 9.42
C ALA A 48 -8.99 -8.16 9.12
N ALA A 49 -8.59 -7.54 8.01
CA ALA A 49 -9.10 -6.24 7.58
C ALA A 49 -10.60 -6.30 7.27
N VAL A 50 -11.06 -7.36 6.61
CA VAL A 50 -12.49 -7.63 6.38
C VAL A 50 -13.22 -7.81 7.72
N ALA A 51 -12.65 -8.59 8.64
CA ALA A 51 -13.23 -8.80 9.98
C ALA A 51 -13.28 -7.51 10.82
N CYS A 52 -12.46 -6.50 10.50
CA CYS A 52 -12.47 -5.18 11.11
C CYS A 52 -13.40 -4.18 10.40
N GLU A 53 -14.16 -4.65 9.39
CA GLU A 53 -15.04 -3.83 8.55
C GLU A 53 -14.32 -2.62 7.92
N ALA A 54 -13.01 -2.74 7.66
CA ALA A 54 -12.25 -1.69 7.02
C ALA A 54 -12.66 -1.59 5.54
N PRO A 55 -12.90 -0.38 5.00
CA PRO A 55 -13.27 -0.22 3.59
C PRO A 55 -12.07 -0.26 2.64
N VAL A 56 -10.85 -0.04 3.15
CA VAL A 56 -9.62 0.08 2.35
C VAL A 56 -8.48 -0.64 3.07
N ILE A 57 -7.56 -1.22 2.30
CA ILE A 57 -6.23 -1.60 2.77
C ILE A 57 -5.15 -0.86 1.97
N GLU A 58 -4.01 -0.61 2.59
CA GLU A 58 -2.80 -0.16 1.90
C GLU A 58 -1.70 -1.20 2.05
N ILE A 59 -1.31 -1.83 0.94
CA ILE A 59 -0.31 -2.89 0.93
C ILE A 59 1.09 -2.28 1.10
N HIS A 60 1.84 -2.81 2.06
CA HIS A 60 3.22 -2.44 2.32
C HIS A 60 4.15 -2.87 1.17
N THR A 61 4.62 -1.91 0.39
CA THR A 61 5.54 -2.13 -0.75
C THR A 61 7.03 -1.99 -0.41
N GLY A 62 7.41 -1.75 0.84
CA GLY A 62 8.82 -1.55 1.22
C GLY A 62 9.72 -2.76 0.93
N HIS A 63 9.28 -4.00 1.21
CA HIS A 63 10.06 -5.19 0.84
C HIS A 63 10.32 -5.29 -0.67
N TYR A 64 9.35 -4.86 -1.50
CA TYR A 64 9.54 -4.75 -2.95
C TYR A 64 10.54 -3.64 -3.32
N ALA A 65 10.45 -2.49 -2.64
CA ALA A 65 11.31 -1.34 -2.92
C ALA A 65 12.78 -1.58 -2.52
N ASP A 66 13.01 -2.30 -1.42
CA ASP A 66 14.33 -2.60 -0.87
C ASP A 66 14.95 -3.89 -1.42
N ALA A 67 14.21 -4.65 -2.24
CA ALA A 67 14.68 -5.91 -2.79
C ALA A 67 15.86 -5.72 -3.75
N GLU A 68 16.93 -6.47 -3.52
CA GLU A 68 18.10 -6.51 -4.39
C GLU A 68 18.06 -7.72 -5.33
N GLY A 69 18.21 -7.46 -6.63
CA GLY A 69 18.27 -8.48 -7.67
C GLY A 69 16.90 -8.88 -8.23
N ASP A 70 16.87 -9.17 -9.52
CA ASP A 70 15.63 -9.36 -10.29
C ASP A 70 14.71 -10.44 -9.71
N ALA A 71 15.29 -11.53 -9.18
CA ALA A 71 14.51 -12.63 -8.61
C ALA A 71 13.71 -12.19 -7.37
N ALA A 72 14.36 -11.49 -6.43
CA ALA A 72 13.71 -11.02 -5.20
C ALA A 72 12.66 -9.93 -5.53
N VAL A 73 12.98 -9.02 -6.45
CA VAL A 73 12.03 -7.99 -6.91
C VAL A 73 10.78 -8.63 -7.51
N GLN A 74 10.93 -9.65 -8.36
CA GLN A 74 9.77 -10.35 -8.95
C GLN A 74 8.98 -11.13 -7.91
N GLU A 75 9.63 -11.78 -6.95
CA GLU A 75 8.95 -12.50 -5.87
C GLU A 75 8.01 -11.58 -5.06
N HIS A 76 8.53 -10.43 -4.61
CA HIS A 76 7.73 -9.46 -3.87
C HIS A 76 6.63 -8.82 -4.72
N LEU A 77 6.92 -8.51 -6.00
CA LEU A 77 5.92 -7.98 -6.92
C LEU A 77 4.76 -8.97 -7.14
N ASP A 78 5.06 -10.25 -7.31
CA ASP A 78 4.04 -11.28 -7.48
C ASP A 78 3.22 -11.51 -6.21
N LEU A 79 3.85 -11.36 -5.03
CA LEU A 79 3.15 -11.39 -3.77
C LEU A 79 2.16 -10.22 -3.64
N ILE A 80 2.59 -9.01 -3.97
CA ILE A 80 1.72 -7.81 -3.98
C ILE A 80 0.55 -8.00 -4.97
N ARG A 81 0.81 -8.51 -6.18
CA ARG A 81 -0.25 -8.79 -7.17
C ARG A 81 -1.30 -9.76 -6.66
N ARG A 82 -0.88 -10.86 -6.03
CA ARG A 82 -1.81 -11.83 -5.46
C ARG A 82 -2.63 -11.20 -4.33
N CYS A 83 -1.98 -10.52 -3.41
CA CYS A 83 -2.64 -9.84 -2.29
C CYS A 83 -3.66 -8.79 -2.77
N ALA A 84 -3.31 -7.97 -3.76
CA ALA A 84 -4.20 -6.97 -4.32
C ALA A 84 -5.46 -7.60 -4.95
N ARG A 85 -5.30 -8.72 -5.66
CA ARG A 85 -6.42 -9.51 -6.19
C ARG A 85 -7.31 -10.06 -5.11
N ASP A 86 -6.72 -10.76 -4.14
CA ASP A 86 -7.46 -11.40 -3.06
C ASP A 86 -8.25 -10.35 -2.25
N ALA A 87 -7.66 -9.18 -2.00
CA ALA A 87 -8.32 -8.08 -1.31
C ALA A 87 -9.47 -7.45 -2.13
N ALA A 88 -9.26 -7.23 -3.42
CA ALA A 88 -10.31 -6.71 -4.30
C ALA A 88 -11.48 -7.70 -4.47
N ASP A 89 -11.20 -9.01 -4.56
CA ASP A 89 -12.21 -10.06 -4.69
C ASP A 89 -13.14 -10.14 -3.47
N VAL A 90 -12.64 -9.77 -2.27
CA VAL A 90 -13.44 -9.68 -1.04
C VAL A 90 -14.05 -8.29 -0.82
N GLY A 91 -13.90 -7.37 -1.78
CA GLY A 91 -14.56 -6.07 -1.80
C GLY A 91 -13.81 -4.94 -1.08
N LEU A 92 -12.54 -5.12 -0.76
CA LEU A 92 -11.69 -4.05 -0.23
C LEU A 92 -11.18 -3.17 -1.38
N ALA A 93 -11.18 -1.85 -1.19
CA ALA A 93 -10.37 -0.98 -2.02
C ALA A 93 -8.89 -1.17 -1.65
N VAL A 94 -8.02 -1.19 -2.67
CA VAL A 94 -6.59 -1.50 -2.47
C VAL A 94 -5.71 -0.32 -2.83
N ASN A 95 -4.92 0.13 -1.88
CA ASN A 95 -3.87 1.13 -2.04
C ASN A 95 -2.48 0.49 -1.89
N ALA A 96 -1.44 1.22 -2.27
CA ALA A 96 -0.04 0.89 -1.98
C ALA A 96 0.81 2.18 -1.94
N GLY A 97 2.13 2.10 -1.71
CA GLY A 97 2.97 3.30 -1.92
C GLY A 97 4.30 3.39 -1.15
N HIS A 98 4.43 2.65 -0.05
CA HIS A 98 5.64 2.70 0.78
C HIS A 98 6.91 2.33 0.00
N GLY A 99 7.92 3.20 0.02
CA GLY A 99 9.20 2.98 -0.65
C GLY A 99 9.19 3.15 -2.17
N LEU A 100 8.04 3.43 -2.80
CA LEU A 100 7.98 3.61 -4.25
C LEU A 100 8.72 4.88 -4.71
N HIS A 101 9.37 4.77 -5.86
CA HIS A 101 10.14 5.83 -6.51
C HIS A 101 10.04 5.72 -8.04
N TYR A 102 10.60 6.71 -8.74
CA TYR A 102 10.50 6.90 -10.20
C TYR A 102 11.02 5.74 -11.07
N HIS A 103 11.66 4.74 -10.47
CA HIS A 103 12.25 3.60 -11.18
C HIS A 103 11.56 2.26 -10.89
N ASN A 104 10.71 2.19 -9.85
CA ASN A 104 10.00 0.96 -9.49
C ASN A 104 8.46 1.12 -9.48
N VAL A 105 7.95 2.36 -9.47
CA VAL A 105 6.51 2.65 -9.37
C VAL A 105 5.69 2.01 -10.50
N SER A 106 6.23 1.92 -11.72
CA SER A 106 5.48 1.47 -12.89
C SER A 106 4.96 0.03 -12.76
N ALA A 107 5.73 -0.87 -12.15
CA ALA A 107 5.32 -2.27 -12.00
C ALA A 107 4.12 -2.42 -11.04
N ILE A 108 4.07 -1.57 -10.01
CA ILE A 108 2.96 -1.53 -9.05
C ILE A 108 1.75 -0.80 -9.65
N ALA A 109 1.98 0.33 -10.34
CA ALA A 109 0.93 1.10 -11.01
C ALA A 109 0.23 0.34 -12.15
N ALA A 110 0.81 -0.76 -12.64
CA ALA A 110 0.20 -1.65 -13.64
C ALA A 110 -0.74 -2.71 -13.05
N ILE A 111 -0.86 -2.83 -11.72
CA ILE A 111 -1.72 -3.82 -11.05
C ILE A 111 -3.15 -3.26 -10.98
N ASP A 112 -4.09 -3.82 -11.74
CA ASP A 112 -5.44 -3.24 -11.96
C ASP A 112 -6.25 -3.04 -10.69
N GLU A 113 -6.03 -3.90 -9.71
CA GLU A 113 -6.74 -3.88 -8.44
C GLU A 113 -6.29 -2.71 -7.53
N ILE A 114 -5.17 -2.06 -7.82
CA ILE A 114 -4.67 -0.90 -7.04
C ILE A 114 -5.34 0.40 -7.50
N GLU A 115 -6.08 1.04 -6.60
CA GLU A 115 -6.83 2.28 -6.80
C GLU A 115 -5.97 3.55 -6.60
N GLU A 116 -5.08 3.56 -5.60
CA GLU A 116 -4.28 4.73 -5.23
C GLU A 116 -2.85 4.35 -4.80
N LEU A 117 -1.87 5.20 -5.17
CA LEU A 117 -0.48 5.09 -4.69
C LEU A 117 -0.09 6.29 -3.81
N ASN A 118 0.15 6.03 -2.53
CA ASN A 118 0.54 7.01 -1.52
C ASN A 118 2.06 7.13 -1.43
N ILE A 119 2.64 8.06 -2.20
CA ILE A 119 4.09 8.19 -2.36
C ILE A 119 4.59 9.48 -1.70
N GLY A 120 5.51 9.35 -0.74
CA GLY A 120 6.06 10.48 0.02
C GLY A 120 7.51 10.81 -0.32
N HIS A 121 8.46 10.10 0.31
CA HIS A 121 9.90 10.41 0.30
C HIS A 121 10.42 10.69 -1.12
N ALA A 122 10.20 9.78 -2.06
CA ALA A 122 10.76 9.90 -3.41
C ALA A 122 10.35 11.20 -4.13
N ILE A 123 9.10 11.63 -3.96
CA ILE A 123 8.61 12.89 -4.54
C ILE A 123 9.35 14.07 -3.92
N ILE A 124 9.49 14.10 -2.58
CA ILE A 124 10.19 15.17 -1.88
C ILE A 124 11.67 15.20 -2.28
N ALA A 125 12.34 14.05 -2.33
CA ALA A 125 13.74 13.95 -2.75
C ALA A 125 13.96 14.49 -4.17
N GLN A 126 13.12 14.10 -5.14
CA GLN A 126 13.17 14.62 -6.50
C GLN A 126 12.86 16.12 -6.59
N SER A 127 11.98 16.62 -5.72
CA SER A 127 11.56 18.02 -5.70
C SER A 127 12.68 18.99 -5.34
N VAL A 128 13.71 18.55 -4.63
CA VAL A 128 14.89 19.37 -4.32
C VAL A 128 15.63 19.80 -5.59
N PHE A 129 15.56 18.99 -6.64
CA PHE A 129 16.24 19.24 -7.92
C PHE A 129 15.32 19.86 -8.97
N THR A 130 14.05 19.45 -9.00
CA THR A 130 13.11 19.77 -10.09
C THR A 130 11.97 20.70 -9.68
N GLY A 131 11.80 20.94 -8.38
CA GLY A 131 10.64 21.61 -7.79
C GLY A 131 9.44 20.66 -7.62
N LEU A 132 8.68 20.85 -6.54
CA LEU A 132 7.56 19.97 -6.17
C LEU A 132 6.50 19.80 -7.28
N PRO A 133 6.09 20.85 -8.03
CA PRO A 133 5.12 20.68 -9.12
C PRO A 133 5.61 19.78 -10.25
N ALA A 134 6.91 19.77 -10.55
CA ALA A 134 7.48 18.92 -11.59
C ALA A 134 7.57 17.47 -11.11
N ALA A 135 8.11 17.26 -9.90
CA ALA A 135 8.21 15.94 -9.26
C ALA A 135 6.85 15.22 -9.19
N VAL A 136 5.81 15.90 -8.72
CA VAL A 136 4.44 15.33 -8.65
C VAL A 136 3.91 14.96 -10.04
N ARG A 137 4.09 15.85 -11.03
CA ARG A 137 3.61 15.61 -12.40
C ARG A 137 4.32 14.43 -13.05
N GLU A 138 5.63 14.32 -12.86
CA GLU A 138 6.45 13.24 -13.39
C GLU A 138 6.03 11.89 -12.80
N MET A 139 5.89 11.79 -11.47
CA MET A 139 5.40 10.57 -10.81
C MET A 139 4.03 10.16 -11.35
N LYS A 140 3.10 11.11 -11.44
CA LYS A 140 1.75 10.86 -11.97
C LYS A 140 1.78 10.41 -13.44
N THR A 141 2.72 10.91 -14.23
CA THR A 141 2.87 10.53 -15.65
C THR A 141 3.32 9.08 -15.77
N LEU A 142 4.29 8.65 -14.96
CA LEU A 142 4.75 7.25 -14.92
C LEU A 142 3.60 6.31 -14.54
N MET A 143 2.83 6.66 -13.51
CA MET A 143 1.68 5.87 -13.05
C MET A 143 0.62 5.71 -14.15
N HIS A 144 0.25 6.81 -14.83
CA HIS A 144 -0.74 6.74 -15.91
C HIS A 144 -0.24 5.97 -17.14
N ALA A 145 1.03 6.13 -17.50
CA ALA A 145 1.62 5.39 -18.60
C ALA A 145 1.61 3.88 -18.33
N ALA A 146 1.95 3.47 -17.11
CA ALA A 146 1.93 2.06 -16.71
C ALA A 146 0.51 1.48 -16.67
N ARG A 147 -0.48 2.25 -16.20
CA ARG A 147 -1.89 1.83 -16.15
C ARG A 147 -2.55 1.69 -17.54
N SER A 148 -2.01 2.39 -18.55
CA SER A 148 -2.59 2.44 -19.90
C SER A 148 -1.87 1.53 -20.91
N ALA A 149 -0.85 0.78 -20.47
CA ALA A 149 -0.02 -0.09 -21.29
C ALA A 149 -0.58 -1.51 -21.36
#